data_AF-X1Q8J8-F1
#
_entry.id   AF-X1Q8J8-F1
#
_cell.length_a   1.000
_cell.length_b   1.000
_cell.length_c   1.000
_cell.angle_alpha   90.00
_cell.angle_beta   90.00
_cell.angle_gamma   90.00
#
_symmetry.space_group_name_H-M   'P 1'
#
loop_
_entity.id
_entity.type
_entity.pdbx_description
1 polymer ?
#
loop_
_entity_poly.entity_id
_entity_poly.type
_entity_poly.pdbx_seq_one_letter_code
_entity_poly.pdbx_strand_id
1 'polypeptide(L)'
;LALPGGAIVAITGLPGVGGITTVFLGAIVLSFCCLLIRKFGAAIVMLSVFSICAIPLPLLGTPGFLPKVLIGISAGLIADSVYTLLRRREKIAAIAIGAVTMPIIGLEILGLGLLFNLPGVEKFAKFLTVPVIVSTVIVGALGSYVGYIILNKLRNTAVVKRIQA
;
A
#
# COMPACT_ATOMS: atom_id res chain seq x y z
N LEU A 1 -12.16 -0.70 17.57
CA LEU A 1 -10.88 0.04 17.62
C LEU A 1 -10.36 0.27 16.20
N ALA A 2 -10.54 1.47 15.66
CA ALA A 2 -10.03 1.85 14.34
C ALA A 2 -8.70 2.62 14.52
N LEU A 3 -7.58 1.93 14.37
CA LEU A 3 -6.25 2.52 14.32
C LEU A 3 -6.11 3.41 13.05
N PRO A 4 -5.07 4.26 13.01
CA PRO A 4 -5.08 5.74 13.03
C PRO A 4 -5.99 6.45 12.02
N GLY A 5 -6.39 5.83 10.91
CA GLY A 5 -7.27 6.47 9.92
C GLY A 5 -8.66 6.80 10.48
N GLY A 6 -9.24 5.89 11.28
CA GLY A 6 -10.53 6.13 11.95
C GLY A 6 -10.43 7.15 13.08
N ALA A 7 -9.31 7.19 13.80
CA ALA A 7 -9.05 8.20 14.81
C ALA A 7 -8.84 9.59 14.18
N ILE A 8 -8.12 9.69 13.06
CA ILE A 8 -7.94 10.94 12.33
C ILE A 8 -9.28 11.43 11.76
N VAL A 9 -10.10 10.54 11.18
CA VAL A 9 -11.44 10.91 10.71
C VAL A 9 -12.35 11.34 11.87
N ALA A 10 -12.26 10.67 13.03
CA ALA A 10 -13.00 11.04 14.22
C ALA A 10 -12.57 12.38 14.83
N ILE A 11 -11.29 12.75 14.72
CA ILE A 11 -10.74 14.01 15.25
C ILE A 11 -10.90 15.16 14.24
N THR A 12 -10.66 14.92 12.95
CA THR A 12 -10.65 15.96 11.91
C THR A 12 -12.00 16.17 11.25
N GLY A 13 -12.95 15.24 11.42
CA GLY A 13 -14.26 15.28 10.77
C GLY A 13 -14.21 15.16 9.24
N LEU A 14 -13.03 14.89 8.66
CA LEU A 14 -12.80 14.81 7.22
C LEU A 14 -12.58 13.34 6.81
N PRO A 15 -13.61 12.67 6.23
CA PRO A 15 -13.54 11.25 5.87
C PRO A 15 -12.38 10.90 4.92
N GLY A 16 -11.92 11.86 4.11
CA GLY A 16 -10.84 11.67 3.13
C GLY A 16 -9.42 11.64 3.71
N VAL A 17 -9.18 12.26 4.88
CA VAL A 17 -7.82 12.40 5.44
C VAL A 17 -7.29 11.05 5.93
N GLY A 18 -8.16 10.19 6.45
CA GLY A 18 -7.82 8.81 6.82
C GLY A 18 -7.36 7.97 5.62
N GLY A 19 -8.00 8.16 4.45
CA GLY A 19 -7.60 7.49 3.21
C GLY A 19 -6.20 7.93 2.75
N ILE A 20 -5.97 9.24 2.67
CA ILE A 20 -4.68 9.79 2.21
C ILE A 20 -3.52 9.37 3.13
N THR A 21 -3.71 9.42 4.45
CA THR A 21 -2.67 9.01 5.41
C THR A 21 -2.37 7.53 5.34
N THR A 22 -3.38 6.67 5.19
CA THR A 22 -3.15 5.22 5.02
C THR A 22 -2.42 4.91 3.71
N VAL A 23 -2.76 5.58 2.61
CA VAL A 23 -2.03 5.46 1.32
C VAL A 23 -0.58 5.90 1.48
N PHE A 24 -0.33 7.03 2.15
CA PHE A 24 1.01 7.55 2.35
C PHE A 24 1.88 6.62 3.20
N LEU A 25 1.36 6.16 4.35
CA LEU A 25 2.08 5.25 5.24
C LEU A 25 2.27 3.86 4.60
N GLY A 26 1.25 3.34 3.92
CA GLY A 26 1.33 2.07 3.19
C GLY A 26 2.41 2.11 2.12
N ALA A 27 2.51 3.21 1.38
CA ALA A 27 3.53 3.44 0.38
C ALA A 27 4.96 3.47 0.97
N ILE A 28 5.16 4.13 2.11
CA ILE A 28 6.45 4.12 2.83
C ILE A 28 6.87 2.69 3.17
N VAL A 29 5.98 1.93 3.81
CA VAL A 29 6.28 0.58 4.31
C VAL A 29 6.55 -0.38 3.14
N LEU A 30 5.75 -0.29 2.09
CA LEU A 30 5.89 -1.13 0.90
C LEU A 30 7.22 -0.88 0.17
N SER A 31 7.56 0.40 -0.09
CA SER A 31 8.82 0.72 -0.76
C SER A 31 10.03 0.36 0.09
N PHE A 32 9.94 0.59 1.40
CA PHE A 32 10.99 0.23 2.36
C PHE A 32 11.25 -1.29 2.35
N CYS A 33 10.20 -2.11 2.39
CA CYS A 33 10.32 -3.57 2.36
C CYS A 33 11.01 -4.08 1.08
N CYS A 34 10.55 -3.61 -0.08
CA CYS A 34 11.11 -4.02 -1.38
C CYS A 34 12.60 -3.68 -1.49
N LEU A 35 12.96 -2.45 -1.08
CA LEU A 35 14.33 -1.96 -1.18
C LEU A 35 15.27 -2.53 -0.10
N LEU A 36 14.72 -2.93 1.05
CA LEU A 36 15.50 -3.52 2.14
C LEU A 36 15.93 -4.96 1.79
N ILE A 37 14.98 -5.81 1.39
CA ILE A 37 15.21 -7.25 1.16
C ILE A 37 15.81 -7.51 -0.23
N ARG A 38 15.52 -6.67 -1.23
CA ARG A 38 16.07 -6.74 -2.61
C ARG A 38 15.89 -8.08 -3.33
N LYS A 39 14.91 -8.89 -2.92
CA LYS A 39 14.54 -10.18 -3.54
C LYS A 39 13.09 -10.12 -4.02
N PHE A 40 12.82 -10.81 -5.13
CA PHE A 40 11.47 -11.02 -5.62
C PHE A 40 10.67 -11.87 -4.62
N GLY A 41 9.42 -11.50 -4.35
CA GLY A 41 8.55 -12.15 -3.36
C GLY A 41 8.55 -11.46 -1.99
N ALA A 42 9.42 -10.48 -1.74
CA ALA A 42 9.47 -9.77 -0.48
C ALA A 42 8.17 -8.98 -0.22
N ALA A 43 7.66 -8.28 -1.23
CA ALA A 43 6.42 -7.54 -1.11
C ALA A 43 5.21 -8.47 -1.01
N ILE A 44 5.19 -9.57 -1.78
CA ILE A 44 4.13 -10.59 -1.72
C ILE A 44 4.01 -11.16 -0.31
N VAL A 45 5.12 -11.62 0.28
CA VAL A 45 5.09 -12.21 1.63
C VAL A 45 4.65 -11.18 2.66
N MET A 46 5.20 -9.97 2.60
CA MET A 46 4.85 -8.90 3.56
C MET A 46 3.36 -8.54 3.49
N LEU A 47 2.83 -8.30 2.28
CA LEU A 47 1.42 -7.93 2.11
C LEU A 47 0.47 -9.10 2.38
N SER A 48 0.87 -10.34 2.14
CA SER A 48 0.09 -11.52 2.50
C SER A 48 -0.04 -11.66 4.02
N VAL A 49 1.09 -11.57 4.74
CA VAL A 49 1.09 -11.59 6.21
C VAL A 49 0.29 -10.42 6.77
N PHE A 50 0.48 -9.21 6.22
CA PHE A 50 -0.29 -8.04 6.61
C PHE A 50 -1.80 -8.24 6.37
N SER A 51 -2.18 -8.84 5.24
CA SER A 51 -3.59 -9.08 4.91
C SER A 51 -4.24 -10.11 5.83
N ILE A 52 -3.50 -11.15 6.25
CA ILE A 52 -3.96 -12.11 7.26
C ILE A 52 -4.16 -11.40 8.61
N CYS A 53 -3.17 -10.62 9.04
CA CYS A 53 -3.27 -9.83 10.27
C CYS A 53 -4.39 -8.76 10.21
N ALA A 54 -4.74 -8.31 9.01
CA ALA A 54 -5.79 -7.32 8.79
C ALA A 54 -7.19 -7.93 8.73
N ILE A 55 -7.37 -9.26 8.71
CA ILE A 55 -8.69 -9.92 8.73
C ILE A 55 -9.57 -9.43 9.89
N PRO A 56 -9.12 -9.47 11.17
CA PRO A 56 -9.93 -9.04 12.31
C PRO A 56 -10.11 -7.50 12.36
N LEU A 57 -9.37 -6.76 11.54
CA LEU A 57 -9.42 -5.30 11.54
C LEU A 57 -10.40 -4.80 10.48
N PRO A 58 -11.17 -3.73 10.75
CA PRO A 58 -11.96 -3.03 9.73
C PRO A 58 -11.06 -2.18 8.81
N LEU A 59 -9.89 -2.70 8.44
CA LEU A 59 -8.96 -2.10 7.48
C LEU A 59 -9.29 -2.59 6.07
N LEU A 60 -9.07 -1.72 5.07
CA LEU A 60 -9.24 -2.00 3.63
C LEU A 60 -10.68 -2.18 3.10
N GLY A 61 -11.70 -1.87 3.90
CA GLY A 61 -13.08 -1.68 3.44
C GLY A 61 -13.84 -2.94 3.00
N THR A 62 -13.17 -4.06 2.70
CA THR A 62 -13.80 -5.32 2.30
C THR A 62 -13.83 -6.32 3.46
N PRO A 63 -15.00 -6.73 3.98
CA PRO A 63 -15.07 -7.85 4.92
C PRO A 63 -14.85 -9.19 4.19
N GLY A 64 -14.10 -10.10 4.81
CA GLY A 64 -13.86 -11.45 4.31
C GLY A 64 -12.39 -11.83 4.21
N PHE A 65 -12.09 -13.11 4.42
CA PHE A 65 -10.74 -13.69 4.29
C PHE A 65 -10.23 -13.61 2.85
N LEU A 66 -11.05 -14.12 1.92
CA LEU A 66 -10.71 -14.28 0.50
C LEU A 66 -10.38 -12.94 -0.18
N PRO A 67 -11.24 -11.90 -0.11
CA PRO A 67 -10.96 -10.63 -0.77
C PRO A 67 -9.69 -9.96 -0.25
N LYS A 68 -9.48 -9.94 1.08
CA LYS A 68 -8.32 -9.30 1.70
C LYS A 68 -7.01 -9.98 1.32
N VAL A 69 -6.97 -11.32 1.38
CA VAL A 69 -5.76 -12.07 1.05
C VAL A 69 -5.43 -11.95 -0.45
N LEU A 70 -6.44 -11.98 -1.32
CA LEU A 70 -6.24 -11.78 -2.76
C LEU A 70 -5.65 -10.41 -3.08
N ILE A 71 -6.20 -9.33 -2.50
CA ILE A 71 -5.67 -7.96 -2.66
C ILE A 71 -4.21 -7.89 -2.18
N GLY A 72 -3.89 -8.51 -1.04
CA GLY A 72 -2.53 -8.54 -0.52
C GLY A 72 -1.55 -9.21 -1.48
N ILE A 73 -1.93 -10.37 -2.03
CA ILE A 73 -1.10 -11.14 -2.94
C ILE A 73 -0.92 -10.40 -4.27
N SER A 74 -2.00 -9.89 -4.87
CA SER A 74 -1.96 -9.20 -6.17
C SER A 74 -1.17 -7.89 -6.06
N ALA A 75 -1.42 -7.08 -5.03
CA ALA A 75 -0.67 -5.86 -4.78
C ALA A 75 0.82 -6.12 -4.52
N GLY A 76 1.14 -7.17 -3.76
CA GLY A 76 2.53 -7.58 -3.54
C GLY A 76 3.21 -8.02 -4.82
N LEU A 77 2.50 -8.75 -5.69
CA LEU A 77 3.03 -9.20 -6.96
C LEU A 77 3.29 -8.04 -7.92
N ILE A 78 2.41 -7.03 -7.93
CA ILE A 78 2.62 -5.80 -8.69
C ILE A 78 3.83 -5.05 -8.17
N ALA A 79 3.95 -4.86 -6.85
CA ALA A 79 5.07 -4.16 -6.24
C ALA A 79 6.42 -4.84 -6.55
N ASP A 80 6.48 -6.17 -6.42
CA ASP A 80 7.68 -6.95 -6.75
C ASP A 80 8.01 -6.91 -8.25
N SER A 81 6.99 -6.90 -9.11
CA SER A 81 7.16 -6.76 -10.56
C SER A 81 7.73 -5.38 -10.93
N VAL A 82 7.18 -4.30 -10.36
CA VAL A 82 7.66 -2.93 -10.56
C VAL A 82 9.09 -2.79 -10.04
N TYR A 83 9.39 -3.33 -8.87
CA TYR A 83 10.73 -3.33 -8.31
C TYR A 83 11.73 -4.08 -9.22
N THR A 84 11.35 -5.23 -9.74
CA THR A 84 12.22 -6.07 -10.58
C THR A 84 12.54 -5.41 -11.92
N LEU A 85 11.56 -4.77 -12.55
CA LEU A 85 11.75 -4.02 -13.79
C LEU A 85 12.67 -2.80 -13.60
N LEU A 86 12.57 -2.12 -12.46
CA LEU A 86 13.30 -0.90 -12.16
C LEU A 86 14.51 -1.10 -11.23
N ARG A 87 14.95 -2.36 -11.04
CA ARG A 87 15.99 -2.75 -10.06
C ARG A 87 17.30 -1.97 -10.18
N ARG A 88 17.65 -1.50 -11.38
CA ARG A 88 18.86 -0.70 -11.63
C ARG A 88 18.78 0.74 -11.11
N ARG A 89 17.57 1.29 -10.90
CA ARG A 89 17.34 2.69 -10.50
C ARG A 89 16.47 2.73 -9.24
N GLU A 90 17.07 2.43 -8.08
CA GLU A 90 16.37 2.32 -6.79
C GLU A 90 15.47 3.52 -6.45
N LYS A 91 15.89 4.75 -6.77
CA LYS A 91 15.09 5.97 -6.57
C LYS A 91 13.78 5.94 -7.38
N ILE A 92 13.89 5.58 -8.66
CA ILE A 92 12.75 5.54 -9.58
C ILE A 92 11.87 4.33 -9.25
N ALA A 93 12.47 3.20 -8.89
CA ALA A 93 11.77 2.02 -8.42
C ALA A 93 10.90 2.33 -7.19
N ALA A 94 11.45 3.05 -6.20
CA ALA A 94 10.70 3.45 -5.01
C ALA A 94 9.44 4.25 -5.38
N ILE A 95 9.62 5.31 -6.17
CA ILE A 95 8.53 6.19 -6.61
C ILE A 95 7.48 5.39 -7.39
N ALA A 96 7.92 4.55 -8.33
CA ALA A 96 7.04 3.74 -9.17
C ALA A 96 6.23 2.71 -8.36
N ILE A 97 6.82 2.07 -7.35
CA ILE A 97 6.11 1.12 -6.47
C ILE A 97 4.91 1.83 -5.83
N GLY A 98 5.09 2.99 -5.24
CA GLY A 98 3.98 3.74 -4.65
C GLY A 98 2.95 4.23 -5.66
N ALA A 99 3.44 4.79 -6.76
CA ALA A 99 2.60 5.38 -7.81
C ALA A 99 1.69 4.35 -8.48
N VAL A 100 2.17 3.12 -8.67
CA VAL A 100 1.45 2.05 -9.37
C VAL A 100 0.63 1.21 -8.41
N THR A 101 1.21 0.80 -7.28
CA THR A 101 0.55 -0.19 -6.41
C THR A 101 -0.62 0.40 -5.64
N MET A 102 -0.53 1.66 -5.18
CA MET A 102 -1.59 2.26 -4.35
C MET A 102 -2.92 2.47 -5.10
N PRO A 103 -2.94 3.00 -6.34
CA PRO A 103 -4.18 3.09 -7.11
C PRO A 103 -4.75 1.72 -7.46
N ILE A 104 -3.90 0.74 -7.77
CA ILE A 104 -4.37 -0.61 -8.12
C ILE A 104 -5.04 -1.27 -6.92
N ILE A 105 -4.50 -1.16 -5.71
CA ILE A 105 -5.18 -1.62 -4.49
C ILE A 105 -6.58 -1.01 -4.38
N GLY A 106 -6.72 0.30 -4.66
CA GLY A 106 -8.02 0.97 -4.67
C GLY A 106 -9.00 0.40 -5.70
N LEU A 107 -8.50 0.11 -6.91
CA LEU A 107 -9.30 -0.52 -7.98
C LEU A 107 -9.67 -1.98 -7.66
N GLU A 108 -8.77 -2.73 -7.04
CA GLU A 108 -9.03 -4.11 -6.62
C GLU A 108 -10.09 -4.18 -5.51
N ILE A 109 -10.04 -3.26 -4.54
CA ILE A 109 -11.08 -3.10 -3.52
C ILE A 109 -12.45 -2.86 -4.18
N LEU A 110 -12.50 -1.98 -5.19
CA LEU A 110 -13.73 -1.71 -5.93
C LEU A 110 -14.19 -2.93 -6.74
N GLY A 111 -13.29 -3.55 -7.52
CA GLY A 111 -13.62 -4.69 -8.38
C GLY A 111 -14.10 -5.91 -7.61
N LEU A 112 -13.40 -6.28 -6.53
CA LEU A 112 -13.82 -7.36 -5.64
C LEU A 112 -15.08 -6.97 -4.86
N GLY A 113 -15.19 -5.70 -4.46
CA GLY A 113 -16.40 -5.19 -3.83
C GLY A 113 -17.66 -5.38 -4.69
N LEU A 114 -17.56 -5.08 -5.98
CA LEU A 114 -18.65 -5.29 -6.94
C LEU A 114 -18.93 -6.78 -7.16
N LEU A 115 -17.87 -7.60 -7.30
CA LEU A 115 -18.01 -9.04 -7.50
C LEU A 115 -18.72 -9.76 -6.34
N PHE A 116 -18.47 -9.32 -5.10
CA PHE A 116 -19.04 -9.90 -3.89
C PHE A 116 -20.28 -9.15 -3.36
N ASN A 117 -20.81 -8.17 -4.11
CA ASN A 117 -21.94 -7.33 -3.70
C ASN A 117 -21.79 -6.76 -2.27
N LEU A 118 -20.60 -6.26 -1.93
CA LEU A 118 -20.33 -5.79 -0.58
C LEU A 118 -21.10 -4.48 -0.30
N PRO A 119 -21.68 -4.32 0.91
CA PRO A 119 -22.41 -3.12 1.26
C PRO A 119 -21.47 -1.91 1.30
N GLY A 120 -21.87 -0.82 0.63
CA GLY A 120 -21.10 0.43 0.60
C GLY A 120 -20.14 0.59 -0.57
N VAL A 121 -19.99 -0.42 -1.43
CA VAL A 121 -19.14 -0.37 -2.63
C VAL A 121 -19.59 0.71 -3.61
N GLU A 122 -20.90 0.94 -3.75
CA GLU A 122 -21.43 2.00 -4.62
C GLU A 122 -21.02 3.40 -4.14
N LYS A 123 -20.92 3.62 -2.83
CA LYS A 123 -20.44 4.89 -2.27
C LYS A 123 -18.94 5.06 -2.52
N PHE A 124 -18.18 3.96 -2.42
CA PHE A 124 -16.76 3.95 -2.75
C PHE A 124 -16.51 4.18 -4.25
N ALA A 125 -17.32 3.57 -5.13
CA ALA A 125 -17.27 3.76 -6.58
C ALA A 125 -17.49 5.23 -6.96
N LYS A 126 -18.47 5.90 -6.33
CA LYS A 126 -18.72 7.34 -6.52
C LYS A 126 -17.58 8.22 -6.02
N PHE A 127 -16.82 7.74 -5.03
CA PHE A 127 -15.66 8.43 -4.49
C PHE A 127 -14.40 8.25 -5.36
N LEU A 128 -14.31 7.14 -6.09
CA LEU A 128 -13.20 6.75 -6.97
C LEU A 128 -13.21 7.53 -8.31
N THR A 129 -13.19 8.86 -8.19
CA THR A 129 -13.13 9.78 -9.33
C THR A 129 -11.71 9.92 -9.87
N VAL A 130 -11.55 10.36 -11.12
CA VAL A 130 -10.23 10.61 -11.74
C VAL A 130 -9.32 11.49 -10.86
N PRO A 131 -9.81 12.60 -10.26
CA PRO A 131 -8.99 13.40 -9.34
C PRO A 131 -8.50 12.62 -8.11
N VAL A 132 -9.33 11.72 -7.57
CA VAL A 132 -8.95 10.88 -6.42
C VAL A 132 -7.86 9.89 -6.83
N ILE A 133 -8.00 9.22 -7.98
CA ILE A 133 -6.96 8.33 -8.50
C ILE A 133 -5.64 9.09 -8.68
N VAL A 134 -5.66 10.26 -9.34
CA VAL A 134 -4.46 11.08 -9.54
C VAL A 134 -3.84 11.49 -8.20
N SER A 135 -4.64 11.88 -7.21
CA SER A 135 -4.12 12.19 -5.87
C SER A 135 -3.49 10.98 -5.19
N THR A 136 -4.06 9.77 -5.32
CA THR A 136 -3.46 8.56 -4.75
C THR A 136 -2.14 8.17 -5.42
N VAL A 137 -2.00 8.40 -6.73
CA VAL A 137 -0.74 8.23 -7.45
C VAL A 137 0.32 9.17 -6.88
N ILE A 138 -0.01 10.46 -6.75
CA ILE A 138 0.93 11.49 -6.25
C ILE A 138 1.32 11.21 -4.80
N VAL A 139 0.34 10.94 -3.93
CA VAL A 139 0.58 10.66 -2.51
C VAL A 139 1.36 9.35 -2.35
N GLY A 140 1.04 8.31 -3.11
CA GLY A 140 1.77 7.04 -3.11
C GLY A 140 3.22 7.20 -3.57
N ALA A 141 3.44 7.98 -4.64
CA ALA A 141 4.77 8.32 -5.13
C ALA A 141 5.60 9.06 -4.06
N LEU A 142 5.02 10.09 -3.43
CA LEU A 142 5.67 10.87 -2.39
C LEU A 142 5.97 10.02 -1.14
N GLY A 143 5.01 9.21 -0.68
CA GLY A 143 5.20 8.31 0.44
C GLY A 143 6.32 7.31 0.18
N SER A 144 6.33 6.69 -0.99
CA SER A 144 7.39 5.75 -1.33
C SER A 144 8.77 6.39 -1.47
N TYR A 145 8.83 7.63 -1.94
CA TYR A 145 10.06 8.42 -1.98
C TYR A 145 10.61 8.71 -0.57
N VAL A 146 9.72 9.03 0.38
CA VAL A 146 10.10 9.17 1.79
C VAL A 146 10.64 7.85 2.34
N GLY A 147 10.01 6.71 2.02
CA GLY A 147 10.53 5.39 2.38
C GLY A 147 11.94 5.13 1.84
N TYR A 148 12.23 5.56 0.61
CA TYR A 148 13.59 5.52 0.05
C TYR A 148 14.58 6.39 0.83
N ILE A 149 14.22 7.63 1.20
CA ILE A 149 15.08 8.52 1.98
C ILE A 149 15.41 7.90 3.35
N ILE A 150 14.40 7.32 4.02
CA ILE A 150 14.57 6.64 5.31
C ILE A 150 15.57 5.49 5.16
N LEU A 151 15.38 4.62 4.16
CA LEU A 151 16.30 3.52 3.92
C LEU A 151 17.72 4.01 3.62
N ASN A 152 17.87 5.08 2.83
CA ASN A 152 19.18 5.61 2.48
C ASN A 152 19.93 6.12 3.73
N LYS A 153 19.22 6.69 4.70
CA LYS A 153 19.79 7.07 6.01
C LYS A 153 20.14 5.84 6.87
N LEU A 154 19.33 4.79 6.83
CA LEU A 154 19.55 3.57 7.62
C LEU A 154 20.52 2.57 6.98
N ARG A 155 20.90 2.77 5.71
CA ARG A 155 21.70 1.81 4.92
C ARG A 155 23.03 1.45 5.56
N ASN A 156 23.64 2.35 6.33
CA ASN A 156 24.93 2.12 6.99
C ASN A 156 24.82 1.40 8.35
N THR A 157 23.60 1.15 8.84
CA THR A 157 23.41 0.44 10.11
C THR A 157 23.72 -1.05 9.98
N ALA A 158 24.22 -1.65 11.07
CA ALA A 158 24.54 -3.08 11.11
C ALA A 158 23.33 -3.98 10.80
N VAL A 159 22.12 -3.53 11.16
CA VAL A 159 20.87 -4.25 10.91
C VAL A 159 20.59 -4.35 9.41
N VAL A 160 20.65 -3.24 8.67
CA VAL A 160 20.39 -3.25 7.22
C VAL A 160 21.43 -4.09 6.48
N LYS A 161 22.72 -3.98 6.86
CA LYS A 161 23.79 -4.78 6.25
C LYS A 161 23.58 -6.28 6.47
N ARG A 162 23.11 -6.71 7.64
CA ARG A 162 22.80 -8.13 7.92
C ARG A 162 21.60 -8.64 7.13
N ILE A 163 20.59 -7.81 6.89
CA ILE A 163 19.42 -8.19 6.10
C ILE A 163 19.76 -8.29 4.61
N GLN A 164 20.73 -7.50 4.15
CA GLN A 164 21.19 -7.46 2.76
C GLN A 164 22.36 -8.40 2.42
N ALA A 165 23.01 -8.96 3.44
CA ALA A 165 24.08 -9.96 3.29
C ALA A 165 23.49 -11.30 2.82
#